data_AF-A0A2D0KN71-F1
#
_entry.id   AF-A0A2D0KN71-F1
#
_cell.length_a   1.000
_cell.length_b   1.000
_cell.length_c   1.000
_cell.angle_alpha   90.00
_cell.angle_beta   90.00
_cell.angle_gamma   90.00
#
_symmetry.space_group_name_H-M   'P 1'
#
loop_
_entity.id
_entity.type
_entity.pdbx_description
1 polymer ?
#
loop_
_entity_poly.entity_id
_entity_poly.type
_entity_poly.pdbx_seq_one_letter_code
_entity_poly.pdbx_strand_id
1 'polypeptide(L)'
;MNDATSTIIFEHPLNEKMRSWLRIESSLQQLETQSHLDSQANSLAFFRTIAELIEILERGEVRSELLKELERQQIKLRQWLNAPNVDTTMVHSLVEQLKERSLALHHAPRLSQQIKEDRIISMVRQRLSIPGGCCSFDLPTLYLWLHLPQSTRDETVSSWLNSLLPLKQALESILELIRQSTMFSSQVSHNGFFQGNAGDADLLRLKLDISENQLIYPQVSGHKTRFAIRFLPMDSENGTVPAHLSFELACC
;
A
#
# COMPACT_ATOMS: atom_id res chain seq x y z
N MET A 1 -7.82 25.92 -24.13
CA MET A 1 -8.18 25.29 -22.86
C MET A 1 -7.63 23.88 -22.94
N ASN A 2 -6.46 23.64 -22.35
CA ASN A 2 -5.93 22.28 -22.25
C ASN A 2 -6.68 21.63 -21.08
N ASP A 3 -7.78 20.95 -21.38
CA ASP A 3 -8.36 19.98 -20.46
C ASP A 3 -7.33 18.85 -20.31
N ALA A 4 -6.42 19.00 -19.34
CA ALA A 4 -5.60 17.89 -18.91
C ALA A 4 -6.56 16.90 -18.24
N THR A 5 -7.04 15.92 -19.01
CA THR A 5 -7.78 14.77 -18.48
C THR A 5 -6.86 14.04 -17.52
N SER A 6 -6.97 14.37 -16.23
CA SER A 6 -6.26 13.67 -15.18
C SER A 6 -6.97 12.35 -14.91
N THR A 7 -6.29 11.23 -15.12
CA THR A 7 -6.84 9.92 -14.77
C THR A 7 -6.46 9.55 -13.34
N ILE A 8 -7.40 9.02 -12.56
CA ILE A 8 -7.11 8.43 -11.23
C ILE A 8 -7.29 6.92 -11.29
N ILE A 9 -6.37 6.19 -10.65
CA ILE A 9 -6.48 4.75 -10.42
C ILE A 9 -6.96 4.52 -8.98
N PHE A 10 -8.10 3.85 -8.85
CA PHE A 10 -8.62 3.36 -7.58
C PHE A 10 -8.31 1.87 -7.43
N GLU A 11 -7.69 1.50 -6.32
CA GLU A 11 -7.40 0.11 -5.99
C GLU A 11 -8.34 -0.39 -4.89
N HIS A 12 -8.88 -1.60 -5.07
CA HIS A 12 -9.77 -2.23 -4.09
C HIS A 12 -9.34 -3.67 -3.80
N PRO A 13 -8.98 -4.00 -2.54
CA PRO A 13 -8.63 -5.36 -2.16
C PRO A 13 -9.89 -6.25 -2.11
N LEU A 14 -9.83 -7.43 -2.74
CA LEU A 14 -10.92 -8.40 -2.75
C LEU A 14 -10.90 -9.37 -1.57
N ASN A 15 -9.81 -9.37 -0.79
CA ASN A 15 -9.67 -10.16 0.43
C ASN A 15 -8.83 -9.45 1.49
N GLU A 16 -8.87 -9.98 2.72
CA GLU A 16 -8.22 -9.35 3.88
C GLU A 16 -6.68 -9.38 3.79
N LYS A 17 -6.12 -10.40 3.12
CA LYS A 17 -4.68 -10.50 2.81
C LYS A 17 -4.24 -9.28 1.98
N MET A 18 -4.87 -9.07 0.81
CA MET A 18 -4.59 -7.92 -0.05
C MET A 18 -4.87 -6.59 0.66
N ARG A 19 -5.93 -6.51 1.47
CA ARG A 19 -6.21 -5.30 2.26
C ARG A 19 -5.08 -4.97 3.23
N SER A 20 -4.58 -5.97 3.94
CA SER A 20 -3.46 -5.79 4.88
C SER A 20 -2.20 -5.35 4.14
N TRP A 21 -1.91 -5.96 2.99
CA TRP A 21 -0.76 -5.62 2.15
C TRP A 21 -0.81 -4.18 1.61
N LEU A 22 -1.94 -3.72 1.08
CA LEU A 22 -2.08 -2.33 0.63
C LEU A 22 -1.95 -1.32 1.78
N ARG A 23 -2.43 -1.67 2.99
CA ARG A 23 -2.24 -0.83 4.18
C ARG A 23 -0.76 -0.75 4.58
N ILE A 24 -0.04 -1.88 4.57
CA ILE A 24 1.39 -1.90 4.87
C ILE A 24 2.17 -1.08 3.85
N GLU A 25 1.88 -1.24 2.56
CA GLU A 25 2.49 -0.46 1.48
C GLU A 25 2.29 1.05 1.70
N SER A 26 1.04 1.46 1.94
CA SER A 26 0.72 2.87 2.21
C SER A 26 1.46 3.40 3.45
N SER A 27 1.57 2.62 4.53
CA SER A 27 2.31 3.02 5.72
C SER A 27 3.80 3.15 5.43
N LEU A 28 4.41 2.21 4.69
CA LEU A 28 5.83 2.27 4.33
C LEU A 28 6.13 3.51 3.48
N GLN A 29 5.30 3.81 2.47
CA GLN A 29 5.46 5.00 1.63
C GLN A 29 5.34 6.31 2.43
N GLN A 30 4.39 6.37 3.38
CA GLN A 30 4.24 7.51 4.27
C GLN A 30 5.47 7.72 5.16
N LEU A 31 6.00 6.65 5.75
CA LEU A 31 7.21 6.72 6.59
C LEU A 31 8.41 7.28 5.84
N GLU A 32 8.58 6.92 4.57
CA GLU A 32 9.66 7.45 3.74
C GLU A 32 9.46 8.93 3.42
N THR A 33 8.24 9.31 3.06
CA THR A 33 7.87 10.71 2.78
C THR A 33 8.05 11.60 4.01
N GLN A 34 7.79 11.06 5.20
CA GLN A 34 7.83 11.75 6.48
C GLN A 34 9.17 11.57 7.20
N SER A 35 10.17 10.94 6.58
CA SER A 35 11.42 10.53 7.25
C SER A 35 12.26 11.70 7.78
N HIS A 36 12.10 12.90 7.23
CA HIS A 36 12.83 14.09 7.67
C HIS A 36 12.13 14.81 8.83
N LEU A 37 12.47 14.44 10.06
CA LEU A 37 11.79 14.94 11.27
C LEU A 37 12.29 16.33 11.68
N ASP A 38 11.84 17.37 10.96
CA ASP A 38 12.24 18.78 11.14
C ASP A 38 11.26 19.61 11.97
N SER A 39 10.05 19.08 12.18
CA SER A 39 8.94 19.78 12.80
C SER A 39 8.12 18.83 13.67
N GLN A 40 7.44 19.37 14.67
CA GLN A 40 6.57 18.56 15.55
C GLN A 40 5.43 17.90 14.76
N ALA A 41 4.84 18.62 13.80
CA ALA A 41 3.77 18.08 12.97
C ALA A 41 4.23 16.87 12.15
N ASN A 42 5.36 16.98 11.44
CA ASN A 42 5.89 15.86 10.66
C ASN A 42 6.33 14.69 11.56
N SER A 43 6.93 15.00 12.71
CA SER A 43 7.33 14.00 13.71
C SER A 43 6.14 13.17 14.20
N LEU A 44 5.04 13.84 14.57
CA LEU A 44 3.84 13.14 15.03
C LEU A 44 3.17 12.34 13.92
N ALA A 45 3.21 12.80 12.67
CA ALA A 45 2.74 12.03 11.52
C ALA A 45 3.55 10.73 11.38
N PHE A 46 4.89 10.82 11.38
CA PHE A 46 5.78 9.67 11.31
C PHE A 46 5.52 8.66 12.44
N PHE A 47 5.41 9.12 13.69
CA PHE A 47 5.16 8.24 14.83
C PHE A 47 3.75 7.64 14.84
N ARG A 48 2.75 8.27 14.23
CA ARG A 48 1.43 7.66 14.04
C ARG A 48 1.49 6.55 13.01
N THR A 49 2.07 6.82 11.85
CA THR A 49 2.23 5.82 10.80
C THR A 49 3.03 4.61 11.27
N ILE A 50 4.11 4.81 12.04
CA ILE A 50 4.89 3.67 12.57
C ILE A 50 4.10 2.86 13.60
N ALA A 51 3.26 3.52 14.42
CA ALA A 51 2.41 2.85 15.40
C ALA A 51 1.34 1.99 14.71
N GLU A 52 0.67 2.54 13.70
CA GLU A 52 -0.32 1.84 12.89
C GLU A 52 0.31 0.66 12.15
N LEU A 53 1.50 0.84 11.57
CA LEU A 53 2.23 -0.26 10.93
C LEU A 53 2.55 -1.38 11.92
N ILE A 54 3.02 -1.06 13.12
CA ILE A 54 3.26 -2.07 14.17
C ILE A 54 1.99 -2.85 14.46
N GLU A 55 0.84 -2.18 14.63
CA GLU A 55 -0.43 -2.86 14.89
C GLU A 55 -0.83 -3.82 13.76
N ILE A 56 -0.65 -3.43 12.49
CA ILE A 56 -0.96 -4.30 11.36
C ILE A 56 -0.03 -5.52 11.36
N LEU A 57 1.27 -5.32 11.59
CA LEU A 57 2.26 -6.40 11.63
C LEU A 57 2.06 -7.37 12.80
N GLU A 58 1.44 -6.95 13.89
CA GLU A 58 1.18 -7.79 15.06
C GLU A 58 -0.11 -8.62 14.96
N ARG A 59 -1.07 -8.21 14.12
CA ARG A 59 -2.38 -8.89 14.00
C ARG A 59 -2.36 -10.14 13.12
N GLY A 60 -1.38 -10.30 12.24
CA GLY A 60 -1.37 -11.37 11.23
C GLY A 60 0.00 -11.97 10.97
N GLU A 61 0.01 -13.08 10.23
CA GLU A 61 1.24 -13.77 9.84
C GLU A 61 1.84 -13.22 8.53
N VAL A 62 2.04 -11.90 8.46
CA VAL A 62 2.46 -11.18 7.23
C VAL A 62 3.69 -11.83 6.58
N ARG A 63 4.69 -12.23 7.37
CA ARG A 63 5.89 -12.90 6.84
C ARG A 63 5.56 -14.19 6.11
N SER A 64 4.79 -15.09 6.72
CA SER A 64 4.55 -16.42 6.14
C SER A 64 3.70 -16.30 4.87
N GLU A 65 2.76 -15.36 4.84
CA GLU A 65 1.95 -15.03 3.67
C GLU A 65 2.79 -14.48 2.51
N LEU A 66 3.68 -13.50 2.79
CA LEU A 66 4.55 -12.93 1.76
C LEU A 66 5.55 -13.96 1.22
N LEU A 67 6.14 -14.81 2.07
CA LEU A 67 7.05 -15.87 1.61
C LEU A 67 6.35 -16.85 0.66
N LYS A 68 5.12 -17.28 1.00
CA LYS A 68 4.30 -18.13 0.12
C LYS A 68 3.97 -17.44 -1.20
N GLU A 69 3.65 -16.15 -1.16
CA GLU A 69 3.34 -15.38 -2.36
C GLU A 69 4.57 -15.18 -3.25
N LEU A 70 5.75 -14.90 -2.68
CA LEU A 70 7.01 -14.82 -3.43
C LEU A 70 7.30 -16.13 -4.17
N GLU A 71 7.08 -17.27 -3.53
CA GLU A 71 7.20 -18.59 -4.18
C GLU A 71 6.17 -18.77 -5.30
N ARG A 72 4.90 -18.41 -5.06
CA ARG A 72 3.84 -18.44 -6.07
C ARG A 72 4.20 -17.61 -7.31
N GLN A 73 4.73 -16.40 -7.11
CA GLN A 73 5.13 -15.50 -8.19
C GLN A 73 6.33 -16.04 -8.97
N GLN A 74 7.32 -16.65 -8.29
CA GLN A 74 8.43 -17.33 -8.97
C GLN A 74 7.94 -18.47 -9.87
N ILE A 75 7.00 -19.29 -9.41
CA ILE A 75 6.41 -20.36 -10.22
C ILE A 75 5.68 -19.79 -11.43
N LYS A 76 4.87 -18.74 -11.25
CA LYS A 76 4.16 -18.06 -12.35
C LYS A 76 5.13 -17.48 -13.38
N LEU A 77 6.18 -16.79 -12.95
CA LEU A 77 7.19 -16.21 -13.85
C LEU A 77 7.89 -17.29 -14.68
N ARG A 78 8.24 -18.44 -14.09
CA ARG A 78 8.88 -19.54 -14.84
C ARG A 78 8.00 -20.12 -15.93
N GLN A 79 6.67 -20.05 -15.81
CA GLN A 79 5.75 -20.52 -16.86
C GLN A 79 5.89 -19.70 -18.15
N TRP A 80 6.27 -18.41 -18.05
CA TRP A 80 6.49 -17.54 -19.20
C TRP A 80 7.70 -17.93 -20.05
N LEU A 81 8.66 -18.70 -19.50
CA LEU A 81 9.83 -19.15 -20.26
C LEU A 81 9.48 -20.00 -21.49
N ASN A 82 8.28 -20.60 -21.51
CA ASN A 82 7.78 -21.39 -22.63
C ASN A 82 6.99 -20.55 -23.65
N ALA A 83 6.75 -19.26 -23.38
CA ALA A 83 5.97 -18.40 -24.26
C ALA A 83 6.78 -17.92 -25.47
N PRO A 84 6.18 -17.83 -26.66
CA PRO A 84 6.86 -17.29 -27.84
C PRO A 84 7.21 -15.82 -27.62
N ASN A 85 8.42 -15.41 -28.06
CA ASN A 85 8.93 -14.03 -27.96
C ASN A 85 9.11 -13.49 -26.53
N VAL A 86 9.19 -14.36 -25.52
CA VAL A 86 9.49 -13.93 -24.15
C VAL A 86 10.93 -13.42 -24.04
N ASP A 87 11.12 -12.33 -23.29
CA ASP A 87 12.44 -11.92 -22.83
C ASP A 87 12.87 -12.84 -21.67
N THR A 88 13.62 -13.89 -22.01
CA THR A 88 14.11 -14.87 -21.03
C THR A 88 15.06 -14.25 -20.01
N THR A 89 15.82 -13.22 -20.39
CA THR A 89 16.79 -12.57 -19.51
C THR A 89 16.07 -11.76 -18.44
N MET A 90 15.01 -11.03 -18.82
CA MET A 90 14.14 -10.33 -17.89
C MET A 90 13.46 -11.30 -16.91
N VAL A 91 12.89 -12.40 -17.41
CA VAL A 91 12.24 -13.40 -16.55
C VAL A 91 13.22 -14.01 -15.55
N HIS A 92 14.42 -14.40 -15.98
CA HIS A 92 15.44 -14.92 -15.07
C HIS A 92 15.87 -13.89 -14.02
N SER A 93 16.06 -12.63 -14.42
CA SER A 93 16.40 -11.55 -13.49
C SER A 93 15.32 -11.35 -12.42
N LEU A 94 14.04 -11.31 -12.82
CA LEU A 94 12.92 -11.17 -11.89
C LEU A 94 12.84 -12.36 -10.92
N VAL A 95 13.01 -13.59 -11.41
CA VAL A 95 12.99 -14.79 -10.56
C VAL A 95 14.10 -14.76 -9.51
N GLU A 96 15.33 -14.39 -9.88
CA GLU A 96 16.43 -14.29 -8.91
C GLU A 96 16.21 -13.14 -7.92
N GLN A 97 15.69 -11.99 -8.35
CA GLN A 97 15.31 -10.91 -7.43
C GLN A 97 14.27 -11.36 -6.39
N LEU A 98 13.22 -12.09 -6.81
CA LEU A 98 12.22 -12.62 -5.86
C LEU A 98 12.83 -13.62 -4.88
N LYS A 99 13.81 -14.41 -5.31
CA LYS A 99 14.51 -15.38 -4.48
C LYS A 99 15.41 -14.68 -3.45
N GLU A 100 16.15 -13.66 -3.84
CA GLU A 100 16.95 -12.82 -2.93
C GLU A 100 16.06 -12.15 -1.88
N ARG A 101 14.94 -11.55 -2.30
CA ARG A 101 13.96 -10.92 -1.40
C ARG A 101 13.32 -11.93 -0.45
N SER A 102 13.05 -13.15 -0.92
CA SER A 102 12.54 -14.25 -0.08
C SER A 102 13.54 -14.65 1.00
N LEU A 103 14.82 -14.81 0.64
CA LEU A 103 15.89 -15.11 1.60
C LEU A 103 16.07 -13.98 2.62
N ALA A 104 16.11 -12.73 2.16
CA ALA A 104 16.22 -11.57 3.04
C ALA A 104 15.05 -11.49 4.04
N LEU A 105 13.81 -11.68 3.57
CA LEU A 105 12.62 -11.67 4.42
C LEU A 105 12.59 -12.84 5.41
N HIS A 106 13.04 -14.02 4.98
CA HIS A 106 13.12 -15.22 5.82
C HIS A 106 14.14 -15.05 6.96
N HIS A 107 15.30 -14.47 6.67
CA HIS A 107 16.36 -14.23 7.66
C HIS A 107 16.14 -12.96 8.50
N ALA A 108 15.20 -12.09 8.11
CA ALA A 108 14.91 -10.88 8.86
C ALA A 108 14.45 -11.22 10.31
N PRO A 109 14.92 -10.46 11.32
CA PRO A 109 14.34 -10.48 12.66
C PRO A 109 12.84 -10.23 12.61
N ARG A 110 12.09 -10.55 13.67
CA ARG A 110 10.63 -10.39 13.70
C ARG A 110 10.24 -8.96 13.25
N LEU A 111 9.37 -8.84 12.25
CA LEU A 111 9.25 -7.65 11.38
C LEU A 111 9.07 -6.31 12.11
N SER A 112 8.31 -6.30 13.21
CA SER A 112 8.05 -5.10 14.00
C SER A 112 8.95 -4.96 15.24
N GLN A 113 9.86 -5.90 15.50
CA GLN A 113 10.54 -6.00 16.79
C GLN A 113 11.41 -4.79 17.08
N GLN A 114 12.30 -4.41 16.17
CA GLN A 114 13.22 -3.30 16.39
C GLN A 114 12.48 -1.98 16.64
N ILE A 115 11.49 -1.67 15.81
CA ILE A 115 10.68 -0.45 15.96
C ILE A 115 9.75 -0.50 17.20
N LYS A 116 9.31 -1.69 17.61
CA LYS A 116 8.48 -1.86 18.81
C LYS A 116 9.27 -1.69 20.10
N GLU A 117 10.51 -2.20 20.12
CA GLU A 117 11.40 -2.17 21.28
C GLU A 117 12.15 -0.83 21.40
N ASP A 118 12.13 0.01 20.36
CA ASP A 118 12.68 1.35 20.40
C ASP A 118 12.00 2.22 21.49
N ARG A 119 12.85 2.87 22.31
CA ARG A 119 12.40 3.64 23.46
C ARG A 119 11.55 4.86 23.07
N ILE A 120 11.93 5.57 22.01
CA ILE A 120 11.23 6.78 21.58
C ILE A 120 9.88 6.37 21.00
N ILE A 121 9.87 5.41 20.08
CA ILE A 121 8.63 4.91 19.46
C ILE A 121 7.67 4.37 20.52
N SER A 122 8.15 3.53 21.44
CA SER A 122 7.33 2.96 22.52
C SER A 122 6.69 4.04 23.40
N MET A 123 7.47 5.05 23.79
CA MET A 123 6.98 6.17 24.60
C MET A 123 5.92 7.00 23.86
N VAL A 124 6.13 7.32 22.57
CA VAL A 124 5.13 8.06 21.78
C VAL A 124 3.86 7.23 21.62
N ARG A 125 3.98 5.94 21.29
CA ARG A 125 2.83 5.02 21.10
C ARG A 125 1.89 4.98 22.29
N GLN A 126 2.40 4.99 23.51
CA GLN A 126 1.58 5.00 24.73
C GLN A 126 0.70 6.25 24.88
N ARG A 127 1.04 7.34 24.19
CA ARG A 127 0.33 8.63 24.27
C ARG A 127 -0.52 8.94 23.04
N LEU A 128 -0.35 8.22 21.92
CA LEU A 128 -1.06 8.48 20.67
C LEU A 128 -2.58 8.32 20.78
N SER A 129 -3.07 7.49 21.71
CA SER A 129 -4.50 7.30 21.96
C SER A 129 -5.15 8.45 22.74
N ILE A 130 -4.35 9.33 23.35
CA ILE A 130 -4.84 10.47 24.14
C ILE A 130 -4.91 11.70 23.22
N PRO A 131 -6.09 12.31 23.02
CA PRO A 131 -6.19 13.57 22.30
C PRO A 131 -5.28 14.63 22.91
N GLY A 132 -4.34 15.16 22.12
CA GLY A 132 -3.34 16.11 22.61
C GLY A 132 -2.23 15.53 23.49
N GLY A 133 -2.17 14.22 23.74
CA GLY A 133 -1.23 13.61 24.69
C GLY A 133 0.25 13.57 24.25
N CYS A 134 0.56 14.09 23.06
CA CYS A 134 1.90 14.18 22.51
C CYS A 134 2.47 15.62 22.54
N CYS A 135 1.97 16.46 23.45
CA CYS A 135 2.52 17.79 23.69
C CYS A 135 3.92 17.71 24.34
N SER A 136 4.66 18.81 24.27
CA SER A 136 6.03 18.89 24.81
C SER A 136 6.12 18.62 26.31
N PHE A 137 5.12 19.06 27.08
CA PHE A 137 5.04 18.83 28.53
C PHE A 137 4.67 17.38 28.90
N ASP A 138 4.02 16.65 27.98
CA ASP A 138 3.66 15.24 28.16
C ASP A 138 4.79 14.30 27.73
N LEU A 139 5.55 14.70 26.70
CA LEU A 139 6.65 13.96 26.12
C LEU A 139 7.95 14.80 26.11
N PRO A 140 8.48 15.19 27.29
CA PRO A 140 9.67 16.04 27.36
C PRO A 140 10.91 15.38 26.71
N THR A 141 11.01 14.05 26.77
CA THR A 141 12.07 13.29 26.09
C THR A 141 11.98 13.40 24.57
N LEU A 142 10.77 13.32 23.99
CA LEU A 142 10.58 13.50 22.55
C LEU A 142 10.91 14.95 22.17
N TYR A 143 10.42 15.90 22.96
CA TYR A 143 10.69 17.32 22.73
C TYR A 143 12.20 17.62 22.71
N LEU A 144 12.96 17.11 23.68
CA LEU A 144 14.41 17.22 23.70
C LEU A 144 15.07 16.55 22.49
N TRP A 145 14.64 15.33 22.14
CA TRP A 145 15.19 14.60 21.00
C TRP A 145 14.97 15.34 19.66
N LEU A 146 13.82 16.00 19.49
CA LEU A 146 13.54 16.85 18.34
C LEU A 146 14.41 18.13 18.26
N HIS A 147 15.13 18.48 19.33
CA HIS A 147 16.07 19.60 19.34
C HIS A 147 17.54 19.17 19.16
N LEU A 148 17.81 17.88 18.99
CA LEU A 148 19.15 17.40 18.62
C LEU A 148 19.56 17.91 17.22
N PRO A 149 20.82 17.73 16.79
CA PRO A 149 21.18 17.95 15.40
C PRO A 149 20.34 17.07 14.46
N GLN A 150 19.94 17.62 13.31
CA GLN A 150 19.13 16.89 12.32
C GLN A 150 19.79 15.57 11.88
N SER A 151 21.13 15.56 11.73
CA SER A 151 21.89 14.36 11.38
C SER A 151 21.68 13.20 12.36
N THR A 152 21.63 13.48 13.67
CA THR A 152 21.38 12.46 14.70
C THR A 152 19.98 11.88 14.58
N ARG A 153 18.99 12.70 14.23
CA ARG A 153 17.62 12.22 13.98
C ARG A 153 17.55 11.39 12.70
N ASP A 154 18.17 11.86 11.62
CA ASP A 154 18.19 11.17 10.33
C ASP A 154 18.86 9.79 10.45
N GLU A 155 19.96 9.66 11.20
CA GLU A 155 20.60 8.38 11.49
C GLU A 155 19.66 7.42 12.24
N THR A 156 18.95 7.92 13.23
CA THR A 156 17.99 7.14 14.03
C THR A 156 16.82 6.67 13.15
N VAL A 157 16.23 7.58 12.37
CA VAL A 157 15.14 7.26 11.43
C VAL A 157 15.60 6.26 10.38
N SER A 158 16.79 6.45 9.82
CA SER A 158 17.37 5.52 8.86
C SER A 158 17.51 4.12 9.44
N SER A 159 17.92 3.99 10.71
CA SER A 159 17.98 2.69 11.41
C SER A 159 16.60 2.03 11.51
N TRP A 160 15.55 2.79 11.85
CA TRP A 160 14.19 2.27 11.91
C TRP A 160 13.69 1.82 10.53
N LEU A 161 13.88 2.63 9.48
CA LEU A 161 13.46 2.29 8.13
C LEU A 161 14.23 1.09 7.55
N ASN A 162 15.54 1.03 7.80
CA ASN A 162 16.37 -0.10 7.36
C ASN A 162 15.92 -1.42 7.99
N SER A 163 15.39 -1.40 9.22
CA SER A 163 14.84 -2.61 9.85
C SER A 163 13.61 -3.18 9.13
N LEU A 164 12.89 -2.33 8.40
CA LEU A 164 11.70 -2.68 7.62
C LEU A 164 12.01 -3.01 6.16
N LEU A 165 13.26 -2.82 5.72
CA LEU A 165 13.64 -2.96 4.31
C LEU A 165 13.32 -4.35 3.72
N PRO A 166 13.57 -5.49 4.41
CA PRO A 166 13.21 -6.80 3.86
C PRO A 166 11.70 -6.97 3.63
N LEU A 167 10.87 -6.40 4.52
CA LEU A 167 9.42 -6.39 4.35
C LEU A 167 9.03 -5.53 3.14
N LYS A 168 9.56 -4.30 3.09
CA LYS A 168 9.27 -3.33 2.02
C LYS A 168 9.58 -3.94 0.65
N GLN A 169 10.81 -4.41 0.46
CA GLN A 169 11.25 -4.95 -0.83
C GLN A 169 10.42 -6.15 -1.27
N ALA A 170 10.14 -7.09 -0.37
CA ALA A 170 9.31 -8.26 -0.68
C ALA A 170 7.90 -7.85 -1.13
N LEU A 171 7.24 -7.00 -0.33
CA LEU A 171 5.89 -6.52 -0.57
C LEU A 171 5.78 -5.74 -1.90
N GLU A 172 6.71 -4.81 -2.15
CA GLU A 172 6.71 -4.01 -3.37
C GLU A 172 6.81 -4.87 -4.63
N SER A 173 7.72 -5.86 -4.67
CA SER A 173 7.78 -6.77 -5.84
C SER A 173 6.53 -7.62 -6.02
N ILE A 174 5.90 -8.06 -4.92
CA ILE A 174 4.64 -8.82 -5.02
C ILE A 174 3.56 -7.93 -5.61
N LEU A 175 3.36 -6.73 -5.06
CA LEU A 175 2.29 -5.84 -5.49
C LEU A 175 2.54 -5.32 -6.90
N GLU A 176 3.80 -5.07 -7.28
CA GLU A 176 4.15 -4.72 -8.65
C GLU A 176 3.76 -5.82 -9.65
N LEU A 177 4.12 -7.08 -9.37
CA LEU A 177 3.76 -8.22 -10.22
C LEU A 177 2.25 -8.45 -10.28
N ILE A 178 1.54 -8.27 -9.16
CA ILE A 178 0.07 -8.35 -9.13
C ILE A 178 -0.54 -7.23 -9.97
N ARG A 179 -0.08 -5.98 -9.83
CA ARG A 179 -0.58 -4.86 -10.63
C ARG A 179 -0.34 -5.02 -12.12
N GLN A 180 0.72 -5.74 -12.50
CA GLN A 180 1.08 -6.03 -13.89
C GLN A 180 0.48 -7.35 -14.43
N SER A 181 -0.22 -8.13 -13.61
CA SER A 181 -0.75 -9.46 -13.99
C SER A 181 -1.86 -9.39 -15.06
N THR A 182 -2.57 -8.26 -15.11
CA THR A 182 -3.74 -8.06 -15.96
C THR A 182 -3.72 -6.65 -16.54
N MET A 183 -4.01 -6.52 -17.84
CA MET A 183 -4.15 -5.23 -18.50
C MET A 183 -5.50 -4.59 -18.20
N PHE A 184 -5.52 -3.26 -18.19
CA PHE A 184 -6.78 -2.50 -18.17
C PHE A 184 -7.61 -2.81 -19.42
N SER A 185 -8.90 -3.05 -19.20
CA SER A 185 -9.90 -3.26 -20.26
C SER A 185 -10.99 -2.20 -20.16
N SER A 186 -11.42 -1.66 -21.29
CA SER A 186 -12.50 -0.68 -21.31
C SER A 186 -13.83 -1.33 -20.90
N GLN A 187 -14.52 -0.69 -19.97
CA GLN A 187 -15.82 -1.08 -19.44
C GLN A 187 -16.78 0.10 -19.48
N VAL A 188 -18.07 -0.19 -19.40
CA VAL A 188 -19.12 0.82 -19.30
C VAL A 188 -20.06 0.44 -18.16
N SER A 189 -20.25 1.35 -17.21
CA SER A 189 -21.27 1.21 -16.18
C SER A 189 -22.61 1.75 -16.71
N HIS A 190 -23.70 1.14 -16.26
CA HIS A 190 -25.06 1.56 -16.61
C HIS A 190 -25.76 2.09 -15.36
N ASN A 191 -26.22 3.34 -15.42
CA ASN A 191 -26.82 4.07 -14.31
C ASN A 191 -25.97 4.02 -13.03
N GLY A 192 -24.66 4.22 -13.18
CA GLY A 192 -23.71 4.20 -12.08
C GLY A 192 -23.47 2.82 -11.46
N PHE A 193 -23.84 1.73 -12.13
CA PHE A 193 -23.67 0.38 -11.62
C PHE A 193 -22.93 -0.51 -12.62
N PHE A 194 -22.00 -1.31 -12.09
CA PHE A 194 -21.30 -2.36 -12.82
C PHE A 194 -21.13 -3.58 -11.91
N GLN A 195 -21.20 -4.78 -12.47
CA GLN A 195 -20.92 -6.02 -11.74
C GLN A 195 -20.05 -6.95 -12.56
N GLY A 196 -19.18 -7.70 -11.90
CA GLY A 196 -18.24 -8.59 -12.55
C GLY A 196 -17.86 -9.80 -11.69
N ASN A 197 -17.06 -10.67 -12.29
CA ASN A 197 -16.42 -11.79 -11.64
C ASN A 197 -14.91 -11.56 -11.67
N ALA A 198 -14.29 -11.56 -10.49
CA ALA A 198 -12.86 -11.39 -10.30
C ALA A 198 -12.08 -12.70 -10.48
N GLY A 199 -12.76 -13.84 -10.58
CA GLY A 199 -12.09 -15.15 -10.60
C GLY A 199 -11.21 -15.32 -9.36
N ASP A 200 -9.92 -15.52 -9.60
CA ASP A 200 -8.90 -15.67 -8.55
C ASP A 200 -8.13 -14.36 -8.27
N ALA A 201 -8.60 -13.22 -8.79
CA ALA A 201 -7.97 -11.92 -8.55
C ALA A 201 -8.05 -11.52 -7.08
N ASP A 202 -6.96 -10.98 -6.57
CA ASP A 202 -6.83 -10.46 -5.21
C ASP A 202 -7.12 -8.95 -5.17
N LEU A 203 -6.99 -8.25 -6.30
CA LEU A 203 -7.03 -6.79 -6.40
C LEU A 203 -7.87 -6.33 -7.61
N LEU A 204 -8.74 -5.35 -7.41
CA LEU A 204 -9.34 -4.60 -8.52
C LEU A 204 -8.62 -3.27 -8.69
N ARG A 205 -8.34 -2.91 -9.94
CA ARG A 205 -7.80 -1.59 -10.32
C ARG A 205 -8.77 -0.95 -11.30
N LEU A 206 -9.30 0.22 -10.93
CA LEU A 206 -10.23 0.99 -11.74
C LEU A 206 -9.56 2.28 -12.16
N LYS A 207 -9.48 2.55 -13.46
CA LYS A 207 -8.98 3.82 -13.99
C LYS A 207 -10.15 4.66 -14.47
N LEU A 208 -10.27 5.85 -13.90
CA LEU A 208 -11.33 6.81 -14.19
C LEU A 208 -10.73 8.12 -14.70
N ASP A 209 -11.31 8.64 -15.77
CA ASP A 209 -11.04 9.99 -16.23
C ASP A 209 -11.75 10.98 -15.32
N ILE A 210 -11.02 11.98 -14.84
CA ILE A 210 -11.59 13.05 -14.02
C ILE A 210 -11.67 14.32 -14.84
N SER A 211 -12.87 14.88 -14.85
CA SER A 211 -13.15 16.24 -15.28
C SER A 211 -13.88 16.97 -14.15
N GLU A 212 -13.82 18.31 -14.11
CA GLU A 212 -14.49 19.12 -13.09
C GLU A 212 -16.00 18.79 -12.98
N ASN A 213 -16.61 18.41 -14.10
CA ASN A 213 -18.03 18.05 -14.17
C ASN A 213 -18.32 16.57 -13.84
N GLN A 214 -17.30 15.78 -13.50
CA GLN A 214 -17.40 14.33 -13.32
C GLN A 214 -16.58 13.86 -12.10
N LEU A 215 -16.81 14.52 -10.96
CA LEU A 215 -16.25 14.13 -9.66
C LEU A 215 -16.99 12.91 -9.09
N ILE A 216 -16.70 11.74 -9.64
CA ILE A 216 -17.33 10.46 -9.30
C ILE A 216 -16.28 9.50 -8.78
N TYR A 217 -16.63 8.73 -7.74
CA TYR A 217 -15.75 7.71 -7.17
C TYR A 217 -16.42 6.33 -7.14
N PRO A 218 -15.64 5.23 -7.20
CA PRO A 218 -16.18 3.89 -7.11
C PRO A 218 -16.35 3.46 -5.65
N GLN A 219 -17.56 3.02 -5.31
CA GLN A 219 -17.84 2.23 -4.12
C GLN A 219 -17.91 0.76 -4.51
N VAL A 220 -16.92 -0.02 -4.10
CA VAL A 220 -16.82 -1.44 -4.44
C VAL A 220 -17.30 -2.29 -3.27
N SER A 221 -18.09 -3.32 -3.60
CA SER A 221 -18.49 -4.39 -2.68
C SER A 221 -18.16 -5.74 -3.31
N GLY A 222 -17.62 -6.68 -2.52
CA GLY A 222 -17.23 -8.01 -2.97
C GLY A 222 -17.91 -9.11 -2.15
N HIS A 223 -18.29 -10.20 -2.82
CA HIS A 223 -18.73 -11.44 -2.17
C HIS A 223 -18.24 -12.66 -2.96
N LYS A 224 -17.36 -13.45 -2.34
CA LYS A 224 -16.64 -14.56 -2.97
C LYS A 224 -15.85 -14.04 -4.19
N THR A 225 -16.07 -14.62 -5.37
CA THR A 225 -15.41 -14.22 -6.62
C THR A 225 -16.15 -13.08 -7.33
N ARG A 226 -17.30 -12.63 -6.84
CA ARG A 226 -18.10 -11.59 -7.50
C ARG A 226 -17.88 -10.25 -6.82
N PHE A 227 -17.96 -9.19 -7.62
CA PHE A 227 -17.93 -7.82 -7.13
C PHE A 227 -19.00 -6.97 -7.82
N ALA A 228 -19.40 -5.92 -7.14
CA ALA A 228 -20.26 -4.87 -7.65
C ALA A 228 -19.60 -3.51 -7.38
N ILE A 229 -19.65 -2.64 -8.37
CA ILE A 229 -19.14 -1.28 -8.33
C ILE A 229 -20.34 -0.35 -8.48
N ARG A 230 -20.56 0.47 -7.45
CA ARG A 230 -21.50 1.58 -7.49
C ARG A 230 -20.71 2.87 -7.59
N PHE A 231 -20.93 3.62 -8.65
CA PHE A 231 -20.35 4.95 -8.83
C PHE A 231 -21.21 5.98 -8.10
N LEU A 232 -20.57 6.82 -7.31
CA LEU A 232 -21.21 7.85 -6.50
C LEU A 232 -20.58 9.21 -6.80
N PRO A 233 -21.39 10.28 -6.86
CA PRO A 233 -20.85 11.62 -6.98
C PRO A 233 -20.20 12.05 -5.66
N MET A 234 -19.16 12.89 -5.74
CA MET A 234 -18.53 13.51 -4.57
C MET A 234 -19.50 14.46 -3.84
N ASP A 235 -20.30 15.22 -4.58
CA ASP A 235 -21.44 15.97 -4.04
C ASP A 235 -22.66 15.03 -3.99
N SER A 236 -23.02 14.58 -2.80
CA SER A 236 -24.16 13.68 -2.59
C SER A 236 -25.53 14.34 -2.78
N GLU A 237 -25.60 15.68 -2.71
CA GLU A 237 -26.86 16.42 -2.81
C GLU A 237 -27.16 16.82 -4.26
N ASN A 238 -26.18 17.37 -4.97
CA ASN A 238 -26.36 17.92 -6.32
C ASN A 238 -25.63 17.15 -7.41
N GLY A 239 -24.74 16.23 -7.05
CA GLY A 239 -23.93 15.51 -8.03
C GLY A 239 -24.74 14.46 -8.80
N THR A 240 -24.43 14.33 -10.09
CA THR A 240 -25.11 13.39 -10.98
C THR A 240 -24.15 12.34 -11.50
N VAL A 241 -24.60 11.09 -11.57
CA VAL A 241 -23.86 10.01 -12.23
C VAL A 241 -24.41 9.83 -13.64
N PRO A 242 -23.57 9.88 -14.69
CA PRO A 242 -24.00 9.63 -16.06
C PRO A 242 -24.70 8.26 -16.21
N ALA A 243 -25.71 8.20 -17.08
CA ALA A 243 -26.38 6.95 -17.41
C ALA A 243 -25.42 5.90 -18.02
N HIS A 244 -24.40 6.37 -18.74
CA HIS A 244 -23.30 5.56 -19.23
C HIS A 244 -21.99 6.21 -18.80
N LEU A 245 -21.20 5.49 -18.01
CA LEU A 245 -19.89 5.93 -17.56
C LEU A 245 -18.85 4.94 -18.08
N SER A 246 -18.00 5.39 -19.00
CA SER A 246 -16.83 4.65 -19.46
C SER A 246 -15.71 4.70 -18.42
N PHE A 247 -15.04 3.58 -18.21
CA PHE A 247 -13.90 3.44 -17.33
C PHE A 247 -13.01 2.28 -17.79
N GLU A 248 -11.80 2.14 -17.24
CA GLU A 248 -11.00 0.95 -17.47
C GLU A 248 -10.88 0.10 -16.18
N LEU A 249 -10.91 -1.22 -16.34
CA LEU A 249 -10.87 -2.18 -15.23
C LEU A 249 -9.81 -3.25 -15.47
N ALA A 250 -9.02 -3.54 -14.44
CA ALA A 250 -8.16 -4.72 -14.35
C ALA A 250 -8.49 -5.51 -13.09
N CYS A 251 -8.66 -6.84 -13.24
CA CYS A 251 -8.80 -7.80 -12.16
C CYS A 251 -7.46 -8.52 -11.99
N CYS A 252 -6.69 -8.15 -10.97
CA CYS A 252 -5.28 -8.49 -10.75
C CYS A 252 -5.05 -9.59 -9.72
#